data_AF-A0A7R9W8M4-F1
#
_entry.id   AF-A0A7R9W8M4-F1
#
_cell.length_a   1.000
_cell.length_b   1.000
_cell.length_c   1.000
_cell.angle_alpha   90.00
_cell.angle_beta   90.00
_cell.angle_gamma   90.00
#
_symmetry.space_group_name_H-M   'P 1'
#
loop_
_entity.id
_entity.type
_entity.pdbx_description
1 polymer ?
#
loop_
_entity_poly.entity_id
_entity_poly.type
_entity_poly.pdbx_seq_one_letter_code
_entity_poly.pdbx_strand_id
1 'polypeptide(L)'
;YLSSSVRITGLVLMSVALFLITLSTVFVAWNSSHLVIRASQPEFVYASHFGALVMTFSIFAISFDESYGWTKSMLDAACMATPWLVSLGYIIIYCAIFSKLWRIDQVLHFHHRKVKVRHVLGPFAFFVLAAVVLLSLWT
;
A
#
# COMPACT_ATOMS: atom_id res chain seq x y z
N TYR A 1 -5.70 12.46 24.50
CA TYR A 1 -4.84 13.62 24.25
C TYR A 1 -3.54 13.19 23.61
N LEU A 2 -3.54 13.13 22.29
CA LEU A 2 -2.34 12.97 21.49
C LEU A 2 -1.39 14.16 21.72
N SER A 3 -0.12 13.89 22.06
CA SER A 3 0.87 14.96 22.24
C SER A 3 1.11 15.68 20.91
N SER A 4 1.10 17.03 20.94
CA SER A 4 1.36 17.86 19.76
C SER A 4 2.67 17.48 19.06
N SER A 5 3.69 17.08 19.81
CA SER A 5 4.97 16.62 19.26
C SER A 5 4.82 15.37 18.38
N VAL A 6 4.07 14.37 18.85
CA VAL A 6 3.85 13.11 18.11
C VAL A 6 3.10 13.37 16.82
N ARG A 7 2.09 14.24 16.86
CA ARG A 7 1.32 14.62 15.68
C ARG A 7 2.20 15.31 14.63
N ILE A 8 3.00 16.29 15.05
CA ILE A 8 3.89 17.02 14.14
C ILE A 8 4.88 16.04 13.50
N THR A 9 5.51 15.16 14.30
CA THR A 9 6.41 14.15 13.78
C THR A 9 5.71 13.22 12.78
N GLY A 10 4.50 12.74 13.09
CA GLY A 10 3.72 11.90 12.18
C GLY A 10 3.40 12.57 10.85
N LEU A 11 2.94 13.82 10.87
CA LEU A 11 2.62 14.56 9.65
C LEU A 11 3.85 14.93 8.82
N VAL A 12 5.00 15.20 9.46
CA VAL A 12 6.28 15.41 8.77
C VAL A 12 6.74 14.11 8.10
N LEU A 13 6.66 12.97 8.78
CA LEU A 13 7.00 11.69 8.19
C LEU A 13 6.08 11.35 7.02
N MET A 14 4.78 11.63 7.15
CA MET A 14 3.80 11.46 6.08
C MET A 14 4.15 12.31 4.85
N SER A 15 4.48 13.59 5.02
CA SER A 15 4.81 14.47 3.89
C SER A 15 6.09 14.05 3.18
N VAL A 16 7.12 13.65 3.94
CA VAL A 16 8.36 13.10 3.39
C VAL A 16 8.10 11.80 2.62
N ALA A 17 7.30 10.89 3.17
CA ALA A 17 6.94 9.64 2.51
C ALA A 17 6.20 9.88 1.19
N LEU A 18 5.18 10.75 1.18
CA LEU A 18 4.45 11.12 -0.04
C LEU A 18 5.36 11.75 -1.10
N PHE A 19 6.28 12.62 -0.69
CA PHE A 19 7.26 13.22 -1.59
C PHE A 19 8.19 12.16 -2.21
N LEU A 20 8.73 11.24 -1.41
CA LEU A 20 9.60 10.17 -1.91
C LEU A 20 8.86 9.20 -2.83
N ILE A 21 7.61 8.86 -2.52
CA ILE A 21 6.78 7.97 -3.35
C ILE A 21 6.45 8.63 -4.70
N THR A 22 6.12 9.92 -4.71
CA THR A 22 5.84 10.64 -5.97
C THR A 22 7.11 10.81 -6.81
N LEU A 23 8.23 11.20 -6.19
CA LEU A 23 9.52 11.31 -6.87
C LEU A 23 9.97 9.98 -7.50
N SER A 24 9.89 8.88 -6.74
CA SER A 24 10.25 7.54 -7.25
C SER A 24 9.31 7.07 -8.36
N THR A 25 8.01 7.34 -8.25
CA THR A 25 7.03 7.02 -9.30
C THR A 25 7.33 7.78 -10.59
N VAL A 26 7.58 9.09 -10.50
CA VAL A 26 7.96 9.92 -11.65
C VAL A 26 9.28 9.47 -12.25
N PHE A 27 10.27 9.14 -11.41
CA PHE A 27 11.56 8.62 -11.88
C PHE A 27 11.44 7.31 -12.67
N VAL A 28 10.59 6.38 -12.20
CA VAL A 28 10.31 5.12 -12.89
C VAL A 28 9.56 5.36 -14.20
N ALA A 29 8.63 6.31 -14.22
CA ALA A 29 7.88 6.67 -15.44
C ALA A 29 8.79 7.32 -16.50
N TRP A 30 9.64 8.27 -16.09
CA TRP A 30 10.59 8.95 -16.97
C TRP A 30 11.59 7.96 -17.56
N ASN A 31 12.20 7.13 -16.73
CA ASN A 31 13.24 6.19 -17.14
C ASN A 31 12.70 4.82 -17.56
N SER A 32 11.43 4.74 -17.96
CA SER A 32 10.76 3.49 -18.35
C SER A 32 11.41 2.78 -19.56
N SER A 33 12.19 3.51 -20.37
CA SER A 33 12.97 2.97 -21.49
C SER A 33 14.29 2.31 -21.07
N HIS A 34 14.80 2.60 -19.87
CA HIS A 34 16.09 2.08 -19.41
C HIS A 34 16.00 0.57 -19.12
N LEU A 35 16.99 -0.19 -19.59
CA LEU A 35 16.99 -1.67 -19.51
C LEU A 35 16.78 -2.18 -18.07
N VAL A 36 17.38 -1.51 -17.08
CA VAL A 36 17.26 -1.88 -15.66
C VAL A 36 15.81 -1.75 -15.16
N ILE A 37 15.11 -0.66 -15.52
CA ILE A 37 13.73 -0.42 -15.08
C ILE A 37 12.77 -1.33 -15.83
N ARG A 38 13.02 -1.56 -17.12
CA ARG A 38 12.21 -2.49 -17.91
C ARG A 38 12.38 -3.94 -17.41
N ALA A 39 13.58 -4.33 -17.00
CA ALA A 39 13.85 -5.65 -16.42
C ALA A 39 13.16 -5.84 -15.05
N SER A 40 12.99 -4.76 -14.27
CA SER A 40 12.36 -4.83 -12.94
C SER A 40 10.84 -4.97 -12.97
N GLN A 41 10.22 -4.86 -14.15
CA GLN A 41 8.77 -4.98 -14.40
C GLN A 41 7.98 -3.87 -13.71
N PRO A 42 7.86 -2.69 -14.35
CA PRO A 42 7.38 -1.47 -13.70
C PRO A 42 5.95 -1.56 -13.17
N GLU A 43 5.10 -2.42 -13.74
CA GLU A 43 3.71 -2.63 -13.27
C GLU A 43 3.65 -3.04 -11.79
N PHE A 44 4.51 -3.95 -11.34
CA PHE A 44 4.56 -4.38 -9.94
C PHE A 44 5.12 -3.28 -9.02
N VAL A 45 6.03 -2.46 -9.55
CA VAL A 45 6.58 -1.31 -8.82
C VAL A 45 5.50 -0.25 -8.60
N TYR A 46 4.68 0.05 -9.61
CA TYR A 46 3.54 0.97 -9.45
C TYR A 46 2.49 0.44 -8.46
N ALA A 47 2.19 -0.86 -8.49
CA ALA A 47 1.29 -1.47 -7.51
C ALA A 47 1.83 -1.33 -6.07
N SER A 48 3.13 -1.54 -5.86
CA SER A 48 3.76 -1.34 -4.54
C SER A 48 3.71 0.12 -4.09
N HIS A 49 3.97 1.08 -4.97
CA HIS A 49 3.85 2.51 -4.63
C HIS A 49 2.42 2.89 -4.29
N PHE A 50 1.43 2.36 -5.02
CA PHE A 50 0.03 2.58 -4.70
C PHE A 50 -0.35 2.05 -3.31
N GLY A 51 0.07 0.84 -2.96
CA GLY A 51 -0.14 0.29 -1.62
C GLY A 51 0.54 1.13 -0.53
N ALA A 52 1.75 1.65 -0.80
CA ALA A 52 2.47 2.54 0.12
C ALA A 52 1.76 3.90 0.29
N LEU A 53 1.16 4.45 -0.77
CA LEU A 53 0.32 5.66 -0.67
C LEU A 53 -0.89 5.42 0.24
N VAL A 54 -1.64 4.34 -0.01
CA VAL A 54 -2.83 3.97 0.79
C VAL A 54 -2.45 3.79 2.26
N MET A 55 -1.33 3.12 2.55
CA MET A 55 -0.84 2.95 3.91
C MET A 55 -0.40 4.28 4.53
N THR A 56 0.26 5.16 3.78
CA THR A 56 0.69 6.48 4.29
C THR A 56 -0.50 7.36 4.67
N PHE A 57 -1.63 7.23 3.97
CA PHE A 57 -2.88 7.91 4.34
C PHE A 57 -3.43 7.48 5.70
N SER A 58 -3.08 6.31 6.23
CA SER A 58 -3.52 5.91 7.57
C SER A 58 -2.92 6.80 8.67
N ILE A 59 -1.74 7.38 8.43
CA ILE A 59 -1.11 8.33 9.36
C ILE A 59 -1.98 9.56 9.54
N PHE A 60 -2.63 10.02 8.46
CA PHE A 60 -3.57 11.13 8.53
C PHE A 60 -4.78 10.78 9.40
N ALA A 61 -5.36 9.59 9.23
CA ALA A 61 -6.52 9.14 10.01
C ALA A 61 -6.23 9.05 11.53
N ILE A 62 -5.03 8.61 11.92
CA ILE A 62 -4.62 8.50 13.33
C ILE A 62 -4.23 9.86 13.96
N SER A 63 -3.90 10.86 13.14
CA SER A 63 -3.31 12.12 13.63
C SER A 63 -4.29 13.07 14.34
N PHE A 64 -5.60 12.78 14.32
CA PHE A 64 -6.64 13.63 14.91
C PHE A 64 -7.21 13.01 16.20
N ASP A 65 -7.54 13.88 17.15
CA ASP A 65 -8.08 13.55 18.48
C ASP A 65 -9.17 14.58 18.83
N GLU A 66 -9.97 14.32 19.88
CA GLU A 66 -11.10 15.15 20.35
C GLU A 66 -10.71 16.62 20.63
N SER A 67 -9.43 16.87 20.91
CA SER A 67 -8.88 18.20 21.25
C SER A 67 -8.87 19.21 20.10
N TYR A 68 -9.17 18.80 18.86
CA TYR A 68 -8.98 19.64 17.67
C TYR A 68 -10.29 20.07 16.98
N GLY A 69 -11.40 20.08 17.72
CA GLY A 69 -12.69 20.57 17.22
C GLY A 69 -13.39 19.62 16.24
N TRP A 70 -13.00 18.35 16.22
CA TRP A 70 -13.64 17.32 15.41
C TRP A 70 -14.92 16.84 16.10
N THR A 71 -15.99 16.67 15.32
CA THR A 71 -17.21 16.02 15.80
C THR A 71 -16.93 14.56 16.10
N LYS A 72 -17.58 13.99 17.13
CA LYS A 72 -17.44 12.57 17.50
C LYS A 72 -17.62 11.62 16.31
N SER A 73 -18.55 11.91 15.41
CA SER A 73 -18.78 11.12 14.19
C SER A 73 -17.59 11.11 13.22
N MET A 74 -16.87 12.23 13.10
CA MET A 74 -15.69 12.32 12.24
C MET A 74 -14.51 11.56 12.85
N LEU A 75 -14.36 11.62 14.17
CA LEU A 75 -13.32 10.90 14.88
C LEU A 75 -13.55 9.39 14.82
N ASP A 76 -14.81 8.96 14.97
CA ASP A 76 -15.21 7.55 14.84
C ASP A 76 -14.93 7.02 13.42
N ALA A 77 -15.30 7.79 12.40
CA ALA A 77 -14.98 7.44 11.01
C ALA A 77 -13.47 7.35 10.75
N ALA A 78 -12.65 8.23 11.32
CA ALA A 78 -11.19 8.18 11.18
C ALA A 78 -10.57 6.99 11.94
N CYS A 79 -11.10 6.69 13.12
CA CYS A 79 -10.72 5.51 13.90
C CYS A 79 -10.96 4.23 13.10
N MET A 80 -12.14 4.11 12.48
CA MET A 80 -12.49 2.95 11.65
C MET A 80 -11.76 2.96 10.31
N ALA A 81 -11.47 4.11 9.70
CA ALA A 81 -10.72 4.16 8.44
C ALA A 81 -9.26 3.69 8.57
N THR A 82 -8.65 3.87 9.75
CA THR A 82 -7.26 3.49 10.03
C THR A 82 -6.95 2.02 9.71
N PRO A 83 -7.61 1.03 10.33
CA PRO A 83 -7.37 -0.39 10.06
C PRO A 83 -7.65 -0.75 8.60
N TRP A 84 -8.65 -0.15 7.96
CA TRP A 84 -8.95 -0.35 6.55
C TRP A 84 -7.79 0.09 5.64
N LEU A 85 -7.27 1.30 5.85
CA LEU A 85 -6.16 1.85 5.07
C LEU A 85 -4.87 1.03 5.25
N VAL A 86 -4.54 0.65 6.49
CA VAL A 86 -3.34 -0.16 6.78
C VAL A 86 -3.45 -1.53 6.13
N SER A 87 -4.59 -2.22 6.30
CA SER A 87 -4.80 -3.58 5.79
C SER A 87 -4.74 -3.62 4.27
N LEU A 88 -5.46 -2.73 3.60
CA LEU A 88 -5.48 -2.68 2.14
C LEU A 88 -4.11 -2.31 1.57
N GLY A 89 -3.45 -1.29 2.13
CA GLY A 89 -2.11 -0.90 1.71
C GLY A 89 -1.10 -2.05 1.85
N TYR A 90 -1.15 -2.77 2.97
CA TYR A 90 -0.27 -3.91 3.23
C TYR A 90 -0.50 -5.07 2.26
N ILE A 91 -1.76 -5.45 2.04
CA ILE A 91 -2.11 -6.54 1.11
C ILE A 91 -1.64 -6.21 -0.32
N ILE A 92 -1.82 -4.97 -0.77
CA ILE A 92 -1.36 -4.54 -2.10
C ILE A 92 0.16 -4.65 -2.23
N ILE A 93 0.93 -4.15 -1.25
CA ILE A 93 2.40 -4.23 -1.27
C ILE A 93 2.87 -5.68 -1.29
N TYR A 94 2.36 -6.50 -0.38
CA TYR A 94 2.74 -7.91 -0.29
C TYR A 94 2.40 -8.68 -1.55
N CYS A 95 1.24 -8.43 -2.14
CA CYS A 95 0.86 -9.11 -3.37
C CYS A 95 1.68 -8.64 -4.58
N ALA A 96 2.10 -7.38 -4.64
CA ALA A 96 3.03 -6.91 -5.67
C ALA A 96 4.39 -7.63 -5.58
N ILE A 97 4.96 -7.72 -4.37
CA ILE A 97 6.24 -8.40 -4.12
C ILE A 97 6.11 -9.91 -4.36
N PHE A 98 5.06 -10.54 -3.85
CA PHE A 98 4.81 -11.97 -4.04
C PHE A 98 4.63 -12.32 -5.52
N SER A 99 3.88 -11.52 -6.28
CA SER A 99 3.74 -11.71 -7.73
C SER A 99 5.08 -11.69 -8.45
N LYS A 100 5.96 -10.77 -8.04
CA LYS A 100 7.31 -10.65 -8.59
C LYS A 100 8.18 -11.86 -8.24
N LEU A 101 8.17 -12.30 -6.99
CA LEU A 101 8.89 -13.49 -6.52
C LEU A 101 8.40 -14.76 -7.22
N TRP A 102 7.08 -14.95 -7.30
CA TRP A 102 6.46 -16.08 -7.98
C TRP A 102 6.89 -16.16 -9.44
N ARG A 103 6.90 -15.02 -10.15
CA ARG A 103 7.34 -14.99 -11.55
C ARG A 103 8.82 -15.36 -11.69
N ILE A 104 9.68 -14.88 -10.79
CA ILE A 104 11.11 -15.22 -10.78
C ILE A 104 11.30 -16.72 -10.51
N ASP A 105 10.63 -17.25 -9.49
CA ASP A 105 10.66 -18.67 -9.15
C ASP A 105 10.26 -19.56 -10.33
N GLN A 106 9.16 -19.21 -11.01
CA GLN A 106 8.70 -19.97 -12.19
C GLN A 106 9.67 -19.89 -13.37
N VAL A 107 10.35 -18.75 -13.57
CA VAL A 107 11.35 -18.59 -14.63
C VAL A 107 12.63 -19.37 -14.31
N LEU A 108 13.01 -19.46 -13.04
CA LEU A 108 14.22 -20.18 -12.59
C LEU A 108 14.01 -21.69 -12.49
N HIS A 109 12.83 -22.15 -12.06
CA HIS A 109 12.60 -23.58 -11.82
C HIS A 109 12.26 -24.39 -13.09
N PHE A 110 11.63 -23.85 -14.14
CA PHE A 110 11.23 -24.68 -15.30
C PHE A 110 11.19 -23.96 -16.68
N HIS A 111 11.70 -24.68 -17.68
CA HIS A 111 11.72 -24.40 -19.12
C HIS A 111 10.43 -23.70 -19.63
N HIS A 112 10.55 -22.42 -20.06
CA HIS A 112 9.64 -21.66 -20.93
C HIS A 112 8.11 -21.87 -20.79
N ARG A 113 7.53 -21.88 -19.59
CA ARG A 113 6.06 -21.81 -19.43
C ARG A 113 5.59 -20.36 -19.28
N LYS A 114 4.70 -19.90 -20.17
CA LYS A 114 4.09 -18.56 -20.07
C LYS A 114 3.17 -18.51 -18.85
N VAL A 115 3.64 -17.88 -17.77
CA VAL A 115 2.87 -17.67 -16.53
C VAL A 115 1.78 -16.62 -16.78
N LYS A 116 0.53 -16.97 -16.47
CA LYS A 116 -0.63 -16.05 -16.55
C LYS A 116 -0.85 -15.39 -15.18
N VAL A 117 -0.99 -14.06 -15.19
CA VAL A 117 -1.26 -13.20 -14.00
C VAL A 117 -2.47 -13.68 -13.18
N ARG A 118 -3.42 -14.37 -13.82
CA ARG A 118 -4.67 -14.87 -13.21
C ARG A 118 -4.46 -15.80 -12.00
N HIS A 119 -3.35 -16.53 -11.93
CA HIS A 119 -3.09 -17.42 -10.78
C HIS A 119 -2.68 -16.66 -9.53
N VAL A 120 -2.11 -15.47 -9.67
CA VAL A 120 -1.71 -14.64 -8.52
C VAL A 120 -2.86 -13.75 -8.03
N LEU A 121 -3.78 -13.40 -8.94
CA LEU A 121 -4.99 -12.67 -8.59
C LEU A 121 -5.92 -13.45 -7.64
N GLY A 122 -5.92 -14.79 -7.70
CA GLY A 122 -6.73 -15.65 -6.84
C GLY A 122 -6.38 -15.53 -5.35
N PRO A 123 -5.13 -15.83 -4.95
CA PRO A 123 -4.66 -15.62 -3.58
C PRO A 123 -4.83 -14.17 -3.11
N PHE A 124 -4.57 -13.19 -3.98
CA PHE A 124 -4.80 -11.77 -3.66
C PHE A 124 -6.27 -11.49 -3.33
N ALA A 125 -7.20 -11.91 -4.19
CA ALA A 125 -8.62 -11.73 -3.95
C ALA A 125 -9.07 -12.42 -2.66
N PHE A 126 -8.52 -13.61 -2.36
CA PHE A 126 -8.79 -14.30 -1.10
C PHE A 126 -8.34 -13.48 0.12
N PHE A 127 -7.10 -12.95 0.12
CA PHE A 127 -6.62 -12.12 1.23
C PHE A 127 -7.40 -10.81 1.38
N VAL A 128 -7.75 -10.15 0.26
CA VAL A 128 -8.59 -8.95 0.28
C VAL A 128 -9.96 -9.27 0.82
N LEU A 129 -10.62 -10.34 0.36
CA LEU A 129 -11.93 -10.76 0.87
C LEU A 129 -11.88 -11.13 2.35
N ALA A 130 -10.86 -11.88 2.78
CA ALA A 130 -10.67 -12.22 4.19
C ALA A 130 -10.49 -10.97 5.04
N ALA A 131 -9.69 -10.00 4.59
CA ALA A 131 -9.52 -8.73 5.29
C ALA A 131 -10.81 -7.90 5.32
N VAL A 132 -11.55 -7.82 4.21
CA VAL A 132 -12.86 -7.15 4.14
C VAL A 132 -13.85 -7.79 5.11
N VAL A 133 -13.95 -9.12 5.14
CA VAL A 133 -14.84 -9.85 6.04
C VAL A 133 -14.45 -9.60 7.49
N LEU A 134 -13.17 -9.79 7.84
CA LEU A 134 -12.68 -9.56 9.20
C LEU A 134 -12.93 -8.12 9.67
N LEU A 135 -12.63 -7.13 8.82
CA LEU A 135 -12.85 -5.73 9.16
C LEU A 135 -14.33 -5.40 9.25
N SER A 136 -15.18 -5.92 8.36
CA SER A 136 -16.63 -5.72 8.40
C SER A 136 -17.31 -6.39 9.59
N LEU A 137 -16.75 -7.48 10.12
CA LEU A 137 -17.25 -8.13 11.33
C LEU A 137 -16.82 -7.40 12.60
N TRP A 138 -15.72 -6.65 12.52
CA TRP A 138 -15.17 -5.89 13.63
C TRP A 138 -15.70 -4.44 13.70
N THR A 139 -16.11 -3.88 12.56
CA THR A 139 -16.71 -2.54 12.44
C THR A 139 -18.20 -2.58 12.75
#